data_AF-A0A811LA36-F1
#
_entry.id   AF-A0A811LA36-F1
#
_cell.length_a   1.000
_cell.length_b   1.000
_cell.length_c   1.000
_cell.angle_alpha   90.00
_cell.angle_beta   90.00
_cell.angle_gamma   90.00
#
_symmetry.space_group_name_H-M   'P 1'
#
loop_
_entity.id
_entity.type
_entity.pdbx_description
1 polymer ?
#
loop_
_entity_poly.entity_id
_entity_poly.type
_entity_poly.pdbx_seq_one_letter_code
_entity_poly.pdbx_strand_id
1 'polypeptide(L)'
;MSAVMLLSIAVDRFICIGFPTVYQNMSRAYTMTSGIVAALLFASTVSIETYLTNPRDIDSTCGLFEGLPHKYDKQYFAANLFICLVTLFLYLVMWTYVKNKSHTKSQKVLIAVTSTTLCICTGWLISIGLAVKGNNNTVPRYSMILFHGLPINVSMALSYPLLYIFSRDYRNAFQEQIRIVTCHVGHKFNGVFNSSVDVFRP
;
A
#
# COMPACT_ATOMS: atom_id res chain seq x y z
N MET A 1 -3.43 -8.21 0.56
CA MET A 1 -3.46 -7.18 1.63
C MET A 1 -3.08 -5.79 1.11
N SER A 2 -1.98 -5.62 0.37
CA SER A 2 -1.50 -4.29 -0.06
C SER A 2 -2.47 -3.51 -0.96
N ALA A 3 -3.12 -4.15 -1.94
CA ALA A 3 -4.02 -3.47 -2.87
C ALA A 3 -5.25 -2.83 -2.19
N VAL A 4 -5.88 -3.53 -1.23
CA VAL A 4 -7.04 -3.00 -0.49
C VAL A 4 -6.64 -1.81 0.39
N MET A 5 -5.50 -1.89 1.07
CA MET A 5 -5.01 -0.74 1.85
C MET A 5 -4.68 0.46 0.96
N LEU A 6 -4.10 0.23 -0.23
CA LEU A 6 -3.85 1.30 -1.20
C LEU A 6 -5.13 1.97 -1.67
N LEU A 7 -6.18 1.18 -1.94
CA LEU A 7 -7.49 1.72 -2.29
C LEU A 7 -8.07 2.54 -1.14
N SER A 8 -8.02 2.04 0.10
CA SER A 8 -8.48 2.77 1.28
C SER A 8 -7.75 4.10 1.45
N ILE A 9 -6.42 4.12 1.24
CA ILE A 9 -5.62 5.35 1.26
C ILE A 9 -6.05 6.30 0.13
N ALA A 10 -6.26 5.78 -1.08
CA ALA A 10 -6.69 6.61 -2.22
C ALA A 10 -8.08 7.22 -1.99
N VAL A 11 -9.01 6.47 -1.41
CA VAL A 11 -10.35 6.95 -1.03
C VAL A 11 -10.27 7.99 0.08
N ASP A 12 -9.48 7.77 1.13
CA ASP A 12 -9.26 8.75 2.20
C ASP A 12 -8.75 10.08 1.63
N ARG A 13 -7.72 10.02 0.76
CA ARG A 13 -7.17 11.21 0.10
C ARG A 13 -8.16 11.89 -0.84
N PHE A 14 -8.94 11.10 -1.57
CA PHE A 14 -9.97 11.62 -2.44
C PHE A 14 -11.04 12.38 -1.66
N ILE A 15 -11.52 11.85 -0.54
CA ILE A 15 -12.50 12.51 0.33
C ILE A 15 -11.87 13.77 0.96
N CYS A 16 -10.64 13.68 1.45
CA CYS A 16 -9.90 14.80 2.04
C CYS A 16 -9.77 15.99 1.07
N ILE A 17 -9.47 15.73 -0.20
CA ILE A 17 -9.26 16.75 -1.22
C ILE A 17 -10.58 17.24 -1.85
N GLY A 18 -11.50 16.31 -2.12
CA GLY A 18 -12.77 16.59 -2.79
C GLY A 18 -13.79 17.27 -1.87
N PHE A 19 -13.88 16.84 -0.61
CA PHE A 19 -14.91 17.23 0.34
C PHE A 19 -14.31 17.63 1.70
N PRO A 20 -13.51 18.72 1.76
CA PRO A 20 -12.78 19.11 2.96
C PRO A 20 -13.71 19.37 4.17
N THR A 21 -14.89 19.96 3.95
CA THR A 21 -15.88 20.23 5.01
C THR A 21 -16.41 18.94 5.65
N VAL A 22 -16.67 17.91 4.84
CA VAL A 22 -17.13 16.60 5.35
C VAL A 22 -15.99 15.91 6.08
N TYR A 23 -14.78 15.97 5.52
CA TYR A 23 -13.59 15.34 6.10
C TYR A 23 -13.23 15.93 7.48
N GLN A 24 -13.40 17.24 7.67
CA GLN A 24 -13.16 17.89 8.97
C GLN A 24 -14.12 17.41 10.07
N ASN A 25 -15.35 17.05 9.70
CA ASN A 25 -16.35 16.56 10.65
C ASN A 25 -16.24 15.04 10.89
N MET A 26 -15.51 14.31 10.06
CA MET A 26 -15.35 12.87 10.16
C MET A 26 -14.22 12.52 11.14
N SER A 27 -14.46 11.55 12.02
CA SER A 27 -13.40 11.05 12.92
C SER A 27 -12.29 10.36 12.13
N ARG A 28 -11.07 10.89 12.20
CA ARG A 28 -9.88 10.31 11.53
C ARG A 28 -9.63 8.86 11.93
N ALA A 29 -9.88 8.55 13.22
CA ALA A 29 -9.74 7.19 13.74
C ALA A 29 -10.68 6.22 13.01
N TYR A 30 -11.92 6.62 12.74
CA TYR A 30 -12.90 5.78 12.05
C TYR A 30 -12.48 5.47 10.60
N THR A 31 -11.99 6.46 9.86
CA THR A 31 -11.52 6.26 8.47
C THR A 31 -10.35 5.29 8.41
N MET A 32 -9.37 5.44 9.32
CA MET A 32 -8.22 4.55 9.37
C MET A 32 -8.61 3.13 9.81
N THR A 33 -9.40 3.00 10.89
CA THR A 33 -9.80 1.70 11.43
C THR A 33 -10.64 0.92 10.41
N SER A 34 -11.60 1.58 9.74
CA SER A 34 -12.42 0.92 8.71
C SER A 34 -11.58 0.38 7.55
N GLY A 35 -10.60 1.14 7.06
CA GLY A 35 -9.69 0.69 6.01
C GLY A 35 -8.82 -0.51 6.43
N ILE A 36 -8.32 -0.51 7.67
CA ILE A 36 -7.54 -1.63 8.24
C ILE A 36 -8.42 -2.88 8.39
N VAL A 37 -9.62 -2.74 8.96
CA VAL A 37 -10.56 -3.84 9.15
C VAL A 37 -10.95 -4.45 7.81
N ALA A 38 -11.26 -3.65 6.79
CA ALA A 38 -11.57 -4.14 5.45
C ALA A 38 -10.39 -4.90 4.82
N ALA A 39 -9.15 -4.39 4.96
CA ALA A 39 -7.97 -5.06 4.46
C ALA A 39 -7.68 -6.40 5.17
N LEU A 40 -7.89 -6.45 6.49
CA LEU A 40 -7.74 -7.68 7.28
C LEU A 40 -8.81 -8.70 6.93
N LEU A 41 -10.09 -8.31 6.85
CA LEU A 41 -11.17 -9.21 6.45
C LEU A 41 -10.92 -9.81 5.05
N PHE A 42 -10.50 -8.98 4.09
CA PHE A 42 -10.15 -9.45 2.75
C PHE A 42 -8.95 -10.41 2.76
N ALA A 43 -7.90 -10.11 3.54
CA ALA A 43 -6.74 -10.99 3.65
C ALA A 43 -7.10 -12.32 4.34
N SER A 44 -7.84 -12.28 5.44
CA SER A 44 -8.26 -13.45 6.21
C SER A 44 -9.17 -14.37 5.42
N THR A 45 -10.13 -13.82 4.67
CA THR A 45 -11.02 -14.64 3.81
C THR A 45 -10.22 -15.41 2.76
N VAL A 46 -9.30 -14.76 2.05
CA VAL A 46 -8.43 -15.43 1.07
C VAL A 46 -7.55 -16.50 1.73
N SER A 47 -6.96 -16.20 2.89
CA SER A 47 -6.13 -17.16 3.62
C SER A 47 -6.91 -18.37 4.15
N ILE A 48 -8.12 -18.17 4.67
CA ILE A 48 -8.98 -19.25 5.17
C ILE A 48 -9.43 -20.14 4.01
N GLU A 49 -9.90 -19.57 2.91
CA GLU A 49 -10.30 -20.33 1.70
C GLU A 49 -9.13 -21.17 1.15
N THR A 50 -7.93 -20.57 1.11
CA THR A 50 -6.69 -21.24 0.71
C THR A 50 -6.36 -22.41 1.66
N TYR A 51 -6.52 -22.22 2.97
CA TYR A 51 -6.27 -23.27 3.95
C TYR A 51 -7.28 -24.43 3.84
N LEU A 52 -8.56 -24.13 3.64
CA LEU A 52 -9.62 -25.15 3.57
C LEU A 52 -9.58 -25.95 2.26
N THR A 53 -9.10 -25.36 1.17
CA THR A 53 -9.15 -26.00 -0.16
C THR A 53 -7.90 -26.83 -0.49
N ASN A 54 -6.77 -26.58 0.19
CA ASN A 54 -5.54 -27.33 -0.09
C ASN A 54 -5.54 -28.72 0.57
N PRO A 55 -5.36 -29.81 -0.21
CA PRO A 55 -5.20 -31.14 0.35
C PRO A 55 -3.89 -31.23 1.15
N ARG A 56 -3.93 -31.90 2.31
CA ARG A 56 -2.79 -31.97 3.25
C ARG A 56 -1.61 -32.82 2.78
N ASP A 57 -1.81 -33.62 1.73
CA ASP A 57 -0.88 -34.69 1.33
C ASP A 57 -0.04 -34.37 0.09
N ILE A 58 -0.05 -33.12 -0.39
CA ILE A 58 0.77 -32.69 -1.52
C ILE A 58 1.93 -31.86 -0.99
N ASP A 59 3.16 -32.25 -1.33
CA ASP A 59 4.37 -31.45 -1.14
C ASP A 59 4.26 -30.17 -1.99
N SER A 60 3.57 -29.17 -1.44
CA SER A 60 3.41 -27.85 -2.06
C SER A 60 4.64 -26.99 -1.74
N THR A 61 5.29 -26.46 -2.76
CA THR A 61 6.35 -25.46 -2.57
C THR A 61 5.76 -24.20 -1.93
N CYS A 62 6.50 -23.61 -0.98
CA CYS A 62 6.11 -22.38 -0.31
C CYS A 62 6.20 -21.18 -1.27
N GLY A 63 5.18 -21.02 -2.12
CA GLY A 63 5.05 -19.92 -3.07
C GLY A 63 3.89 -18.99 -2.71
N LEU A 64 4.06 -17.68 -2.94
CA LEU A 64 3.06 -16.64 -2.63
C LEU A 64 1.68 -16.91 -3.27
N PHE A 65 1.66 -17.55 -4.44
CA PHE A 65 0.44 -17.86 -5.20
C PHE A 65 0.15 -19.35 -5.31
N GLU A 66 1.06 -20.21 -4.85
CA GLU A 66 0.96 -21.65 -5.09
C GLU A 66 -0.04 -22.33 -4.15
N GLY A 67 -0.31 -21.70 -2.99
CA GLY A 67 -1.42 -22.09 -2.14
C GLY A 67 -2.79 -21.72 -2.70
N LEU A 68 -2.90 -20.83 -3.70
CA LEU A 68 -4.22 -20.42 -4.18
C LEU A 68 -4.80 -21.52 -5.10
N PRO A 69 -6.01 -22.03 -4.83
CA PRO A 69 -6.62 -23.03 -5.71
C PRO A 69 -6.77 -22.48 -7.12
N HIS A 70 -6.51 -23.31 -8.13
CA HIS A 70 -6.52 -22.94 -9.56
C HIS A 70 -7.87 -22.42 -10.09
N LYS A 71 -8.94 -22.50 -9.28
CA LYS A 71 -10.25 -21.90 -9.57
C LYS A 71 -10.32 -20.43 -9.15
N TYR A 72 -9.58 -20.05 -8.11
CA TYR A 72 -9.62 -18.73 -7.50
C TYR A 72 -8.48 -17.82 -7.97
N ASP A 73 -7.46 -18.36 -8.64
CA ASP A 73 -6.32 -17.60 -9.17
C ASP A 73 -6.78 -16.44 -10.08
N LYS A 74 -7.61 -16.72 -11.09
CA LYS A 74 -8.14 -15.75 -12.05
C LYS A 74 -9.02 -14.72 -11.35
N GLN A 75 -9.84 -15.15 -10.40
CA GLN A 75 -10.72 -14.25 -9.65
C GLN A 75 -9.89 -13.31 -8.76
N TYR A 76 -8.88 -13.84 -8.08
CA TYR A 76 -7.98 -13.06 -7.24
C TYR A 76 -7.15 -12.06 -8.05
N PHE A 77 -6.57 -12.47 -9.18
CA PHE A 77 -5.83 -11.57 -10.06
C PHE A 77 -6.74 -10.52 -10.69
N ALA A 78 -7.95 -10.89 -11.13
CA ALA A 78 -8.94 -9.95 -11.66
C ALA A 78 -9.37 -8.93 -10.61
N ALA A 79 -9.62 -9.37 -9.36
CA ALA A 79 -9.98 -8.48 -8.26
C ALA A 79 -8.84 -7.49 -7.93
N ASN A 80 -7.59 -7.97 -7.84
CA ASN A 80 -6.44 -7.09 -7.59
C ASN A 80 -6.21 -6.12 -8.76
N LEU A 81 -6.34 -6.59 -10.01
CA LEU A 81 -6.25 -5.74 -11.19
C LEU A 81 -7.32 -4.64 -11.15
N PHE A 82 -8.57 -5.01 -10.86
CA PHE A 82 -9.67 -4.07 -10.72
C PHE A 82 -9.40 -3.03 -9.63
N ILE A 83 -8.95 -3.47 -8.44
CA ILE A 83 -8.58 -2.56 -7.34
C ILE A 83 -7.45 -1.61 -7.77
N CYS A 84 -6.42 -2.10 -8.46
CA CYS A 84 -5.35 -1.25 -8.98
C CYS A 84 -5.87 -0.23 -9.99
N LEU A 85 -6.73 -0.63 -10.94
CA LEU A 85 -7.31 0.28 -11.93
C LEU A 85 -8.19 1.36 -11.27
N VAL A 86 -9.04 0.99 -10.31
CA VAL A 86 -9.85 1.95 -9.54
C VAL A 86 -8.95 2.91 -8.77
N THR A 87 -7.89 2.40 -8.14
CA THR A 87 -6.91 3.22 -7.42
C THR A 87 -6.26 4.24 -8.36
N LEU A 88 -5.75 3.80 -9.52
CA LEU A 88 -5.16 4.68 -10.53
C LEU A 88 -6.15 5.72 -11.04
N PHE A 89 -7.40 5.32 -11.29
CA PHE A 89 -8.47 6.24 -11.69
C PHE A 89 -8.72 7.32 -10.63
N LEU A 90 -8.82 6.96 -9.34
CA LEU A 90 -8.96 7.93 -8.25
C LEU A 90 -7.79 8.91 -8.20
N TYR A 91 -6.55 8.45 -8.40
CA TYR A 91 -5.39 9.33 -8.48
C TYR A 91 -5.42 10.25 -9.70
N LEU A 92 -5.88 9.79 -10.86
CA LEU A 92 -6.07 10.64 -12.03
C LEU A 92 -7.11 11.73 -11.75
N VAL A 93 -8.23 11.39 -11.12
CA VAL A 93 -9.25 12.38 -10.72
C VAL A 93 -8.68 13.37 -9.71
N MET A 94 -8.00 12.91 -8.66
CA MET A 94 -7.34 13.79 -7.68
C MET A 94 -6.32 14.71 -8.36
N TRP A 95 -5.54 14.19 -9.31
CA TRP A 95 -4.56 14.98 -10.06
C TRP A 95 -5.22 16.08 -10.87
N THR A 96 -6.30 15.78 -11.60
CA THR A 96 -7.05 16.79 -12.36
C THR A 96 -7.64 17.86 -11.44
N TYR A 97 -8.18 17.46 -10.29
CA TYR A 97 -8.75 18.39 -9.32
C TYR A 97 -7.70 19.31 -8.69
N VAL A 98 -6.55 18.76 -8.28
CA VAL A 98 -5.45 19.55 -7.72
C VAL A 98 -4.81 20.46 -8.76
N LYS A 99 -4.68 20.03 -10.02
CA LYS A 99 -4.16 20.88 -11.10
C LYS A 99 -4.99 22.17 -11.26
N ASN A 100 -6.29 22.10 -10.98
CA ASN A 100 -7.18 23.26 -11.08
C ASN A 100 -7.09 24.18 -9.85
N LYS A 101 -6.55 23.73 -8.71
CA LYS A 101 -6.39 24.54 -7.48
C LYS A 101 -4.92 24.88 -7.23
N SER A 102 -4.56 26.16 -7.27
CA SER A 102 -3.19 26.68 -7.11
C SER A 102 -2.63 26.60 -5.67
N HIS A 103 -2.67 25.43 -5.03
CA HIS A 103 -2.10 25.20 -3.70
C HIS A 103 -0.78 24.42 -3.77
N THR A 104 0.34 25.14 -3.77
CA THR A 104 1.70 24.58 -3.95
C THR A 104 2.19 23.66 -2.81
N LYS A 105 1.74 23.87 -1.56
CA LYS A 105 2.16 23.03 -0.41
C LYS A 105 1.55 21.63 -0.47
N SER A 106 0.22 21.53 -0.65
CA SER A 106 -0.50 20.24 -0.69
C SER A 106 -0.08 19.37 -1.88
N GLN A 107 0.37 19.99 -2.98
CA GLN A 107 0.82 19.29 -4.17
C GLN A 107 2.04 18.39 -3.90
N LYS A 108 2.99 18.80 -3.04
CA LYS A 108 4.20 18.01 -2.77
C LYS A 108 3.91 16.69 -2.07
N VAL A 109 3.03 16.73 -1.07
CA VAL A 109 2.60 15.52 -0.34
C VAL A 109 1.85 14.59 -1.28
N LEU A 110 0.95 15.13 -2.12
CA LEU A 110 0.22 14.32 -3.09
C LEU A 110 1.15 13.67 -4.12
N ILE A 111 2.17 14.36 -4.61
CA ILE A 111 3.17 13.80 -5.54
C ILE A 111 3.89 12.61 -4.90
N ALA A 112 4.33 12.74 -3.64
CA ALA A 112 5.01 11.65 -2.94
C ALA A 112 4.13 10.39 -2.86
N VAL A 113 2.89 10.55 -2.38
CA VAL A 113 1.94 9.44 -2.23
C VAL A 113 1.53 8.83 -3.58
N THR A 114 1.32 9.67 -4.59
CA THR A 114 0.98 9.21 -5.95
C THR A 114 2.14 8.44 -6.56
N SER A 115 3.37 8.91 -6.42
CA SER A 115 4.58 8.22 -6.91
C SER A 115 4.73 6.83 -6.27
N THR A 116 4.58 6.75 -4.94
CA THR A 116 4.62 5.47 -4.23
C THR A 116 3.49 4.53 -4.66
N THR A 117 2.27 5.04 -4.83
CA THR A 117 1.14 4.21 -5.26
C THR A 117 1.31 3.70 -6.68
N LEU A 118 1.77 4.56 -7.60
CA LEU A 118 2.10 4.18 -8.97
C LEU A 118 3.16 3.07 -8.98
N CYS A 119 4.20 3.16 -8.16
CA CYS A 119 5.24 2.13 -8.06
C CYS A 119 4.66 0.77 -7.62
N ILE A 120 3.77 0.74 -6.63
CA ILE A 120 3.17 -0.51 -6.18
C ILE A 120 2.18 -1.06 -7.21
N CYS A 121 1.35 -0.21 -7.83
CA CYS A 121 0.45 -0.61 -8.90
C CYS A 121 1.22 -1.17 -10.11
N THR A 122 2.34 -0.57 -10.51
CA THR A 122 3.16 -1.11 -11.62
C THR A 122 3.80 -2.45 -11.23
N GLY A 123 4.26 -2.62 -9.99
CA GLY A 123 4.72 -3.91 -9.49
C GLY A 123 3.67 -5.02 -9.61
N TRP A 124 2.42 -4.72 -9.26
CA TRP A 124 1.28 -5.64 -9.45
C TRP A 124 0.98 -5.93 -10.93
N LEU A 125 0.92 -4.90 -11.77
CA LEU A 125 0.63 -5.05 -13.20
C LEU A 125 1.71 -5.88 -13.91
N ILE A 126 2.98 -5.66 -13.60
CA ILE A 126 4.10 -6.46 -14.13
C ILE A 126 3.94 -7.92 -13.68
N SER A 127 3.63 -8.14 -12.40
CA SER A 127 3.48 -9.50 -11.86
C SER A 127 2.34 -10.28 -12.50
N ILE A 128 1.19 -9.63 -12.74
CA ILE A 128 0.05 -10.19 -13.47
C ILE A 128 0.41 -10.47 -14.93
N GLY A 129 1.07 -9.52 -15.61
CA GLY A 129 1.51 -9.70 -16.99
C GLY A 129 2.48 -10.87 -17.15
N LEU A 130 3.41 -11.03 -16.21
CA LEU A 130 4.30 -12.19 -16.15
C LEU A 130 3.50 -13.48 -15.92
N ALA A 131 2.47 -13.47 -15.07
CA ALA A 131 1.67 -14.67 -14.77
C ALA A 131 0.90 -15.16 -15.99
N VAL A 132 0.30 -14.23 -16.75
CA VAL A 132 -0.38 -14.55 -18.01
C VAL A 132 0.60 -15.13 -19.04
N LYS A 133 1.81 -14.57 -19.15
CA LYS A 133 2.82 -15.04 -20.12
C LYS A 133 3.46 -16.37 -19.71
N GLY A 134 3.70 -16.58 -18.41
CA GLY A 134 4.33 -17.77 -17.86
C GLY A 134 3.52 -19.05 -18.10
N ASN A 135 2.19 -18.94 -18.20
CA ASN A 135 1.30 -20.09 -18.42
C ASN A 135 1.46 -20.76 -19.81
N ASN A 136 2.23 -20.19 -20.73
CA ASN A 136 2.48 -20.76 -22.06
C ASN A 136 3.58 -21.86 -22.09
N ASN A 137 3.76 -22.61 -21.00
CA ASN A 137 4.57 -23.84 -20.87
C ASN A 137 6.10 -23.76 -21.13
N THR A 138 6.68 -22.59 -21.33
CA THR A 138 8.13 -22.48 -21.66
C THR A 138 9.05 -22.29 -20.45
N VAL A 139 8.53 -22.01 -19.26
CA VAL A 139 9.33 -21.68 -18.07
C VAL A 139 9.06 -22.69 -16.94
N PRO A 140 10.09 -23.17 -16.21
CA PRO A 140 9.88 -24.03 -15.05
C PRO A 140 9.06 -23.34 -13.95
N ARG A 141 8.14 -24.07 -13.32
CA ARG A 141 7.22 -23.53 -12.27
C ARG A 141 7.96 -22.83 -11.12
N TYR A 142 9.07 -23.41 -10.64
CA TYR A 142 9.86 -22.83 -9.55
C TYR A 142 10.40 -21.43 -9.90
N SER A 143 10.75 -21.20 -11.17
CA SER A 143 11.25 -19.91 -11.63
C SER A 143 10.13 -18.88 -11.68
N MET A 144 8.92 -19.29 -12.04
CA MET A 144 7.76 -18.39 -12.09
C MET A 144 7.44 -17.78 -10.72
N ILE A 145 7.55 -18.55 -9.63
CA ILE A 145 7.32 -18.06 -8.25
C ILE A 145 8.21 -16.85 -7.96
N LEU A 146 9.50 -16.97 -8.27
CA LEU A 146 10.47 -15.90 -8.07
C LEU A 146 10.13 -14.69 -8.95
N PHE A 147 9.79 -14.92 -10.23
CA PHE A 147 9.46 -13.84 -11.16
C PHE A 147 8.18 -13.09 -10.82
N HIS A 148 7.17 -13.72 -10.21
CA HIS A 148 5.95 -13.02 -9.77
C HIS A 148 6.16 -12.28 -8.44
N GLY A 149 6.88 -12.88 -7.49
CA GLY A 149 7.10 -12.25 -6.19
C GLY A 149 8.05 -11.06 -6.23
N LEU A 150 9.07 -11.13 -7.10
CA LEU A 150 10.15 -10.15 -7.12
C LEU A 150 9.69 -8.72 -7.47
N PRO A 151 8.89 -8.46 -8.52
CA PRO A 151 8.41 -7.11 -8.83
C PRO A 151 7.57 -6.50 -7.70
N ILE A 152 6.72 -7.31 -7.04
CA ILE A 152 5.91 -6.84 -5.90
C ILE A 152 6.83 -6.46 -4.74
N ASN A 153 7.77 -7.33 -4.35
CA ASN A 153 8.67 -7.06 -3.24
C ASN A 153 9.58 -5.85 -3.52
N VAL A 154 10.08 -5.72 -4.74
CA VAL A 154 10.86 -4.54 -5.15
C VAL A 154 10.01 -3.27 -5.09
N SER A 155 8.77 -3.30 -5.56
CA SER A 155 7.88 -2.13 -5.49
C SER A 155 7.59 -1.69 -4.04
N MET A 156 7.44 -2.65 -3.12
CA MET A 156 7.23 -2.38 -1.70
C MET A 156 8.52 -1.83 -1.07
N ALA A 157 9.69 -2.40 -1.39
CA ALA A 157 10.98 -1.91 -0.93
C ALA A 157 11.24 -0.47 -1.40
N LEU A 158 10.92 -0.16 -2.67
CA LEU A 158 11.07 1.17 -3.25
C LEU A 158 10.11 2.22 -2.68
N SER A 159 9.00 1.81 -2.07
CA SER A 159 8.06 2.76 -1.46
C SER A 159 8.72 3.64 -0.38
N TYR A 160 9.65 3.09 0.40
CA TYR A 160 10.30 3.81 1.50
C TYR A 160 11.29 4.87 1.00
N PRO A 161 12.26 4.54 0.10
CA PRO A 161 13.11 5.55 -0.52
C PRO A 161 12.31 6.63 -1.26
N LEU A 162 11.25 6.27 -1.98
CA LEU A 162 10.40 7.24 -2.69
C LEU A 162 9.76 8.22 -1.71
N LEU A 163 9.18 7.73 -0.60
CA LEU A 163 8.62 8.59 0.44
C LEU A 163 9.69 9.49 1.05
N TYR A 164 10.89 8.98 1.31
CA TYR A 164 12.00 9.77 1.83
C TYR A 164 12.46 10.87 0.86
N ILE A 165 12.53 10.59 -0.44
CA ILE A 165 12.98 11.56 -1.45
C ILE A 165 11.92 12.65 -1.68
N PHE A 166 10.64 12.30 -1.70
CA PHE A 166 9.58 13.24 -2.08
C PHE A 166 8.91 13.96 -0.90
N SER A 167 8.87 13.38 0.30
CA SER A 167 8.22 13.98 1.47
C SER A 167 9.22 14.60 2.45
N ARG A 168 9.21 15.94 2.55
CA ARG A 168 10.03 16.67 3.53
C ARG A 168 9.66 16.34 4.97
N ASP A 169 8.35 16.24 5.25
CA ASP A 169 7.85 15.96 6.59
C ASP A 169 8.28 14.56 7.04
N TYR A 170 8.25 13.58 6.13
CA TYR A 170 8.76 12.24 6.40
C TYR A 170 10.25 12.24 6.71
N ARG A 171 11.07 12.99 5.96
CA ARG A 171 12.50 13.12 6.26
C ARG A 171 12.75 13.74 7.63
N ASN A 172 12.03 14.80 7.97
CA ASN A 172 12.20 15.49 9.24
C ASN A 172 11.85 14.56 10.40
N ALA A 173 10.71 13.84 10.31
CA ALA A 173 10.32 12.84 11.30
C ALA A 173 11.36 11.71 11.40
N PHE A 174 11.88 11.22 10.26
CA PHE A 174 12.91 10.20 10.25
C PHE A 174 14.22 10.66 10.91
N GLN A 175 14.67 11.88 10.62
CA GLN A 175 15.85 12.48 11.26
C GLN A 175 15.65 12.69 12.76
N GLU A 176 14.45 13.06 13.19
CA GLU A 176 14.09 13.19 14.60
C GLU A 176 14.18 11.83 15.32
N GLN A 177 13.62 10.78 14.72
CA GLN A 177 13.72 9.42 15.26
C GLN A 177 15.17 8.93 15.35
N ILE A 178 15.98 9.17 14.31
CA ILE A 178 17.42 8.86 14.35
C ILE A 178 18.11 9.64 15.47
N ARG A 179 17.84 10.94 15.60
CA ARG A 179 18.43 11.76 16.65
C ARG A 179 18.06 11.26 18.04
N ILE A 180 16.81 10.84 18.24
CA ILE A 180 16.39 10.23 19.51
C ILE A 180 17.21 8.96 19.76
N VAL A 181 17.30 8.05 18.80
CA VAL A 181 18.05 6.78 18.96
C VAL A 181 19.54 7.02 19.19
N THR A 182 20.16 7.94 18.44
CA THR A 182 21.60 8.24 18.54
C THR A 182 21.94 9.03 19.80
N CYS A 183 21.10 9.98 20.23
CA CYS A 183 21.37 10.82 21.40
C CYS A 183 20.87 10.20 22.73
N HIS A 184 19.92 9.26 22.73
CA HIS A 184 19.50 8.53 23.95
C HIS A 184 20.43 7.40 24.38
N VAL A 185 21.48 7.09 23.62
CA VAL A 185 22.58 6.26 24.14
C VAL A 185 23.34 6.97 25.28
N GLY A 186 23.14 8.29 25.49
CA GLY A 186 23.83 9.07 26.51
C GLY A 186 23.00 9.74 27.61
N HIS A 187 21.66 9.80 27.55
CA HIS A 187 20.89 10.59 28.52
C HIS A 187 19.57 9.93 28.92
N LYS A 188 19.31 9.82 30.23
CA LYS A 188 18.08 9.24 30.83
C LYS A 188 16.82 9.95 30.31
N PHE A 189 15.91 9.18 29.74
CA PHE A 189 14.61 9.56 29.17
C PHE A 189 13.60 9.92 30.29
N ASN A 190 13.69 11.12 30.86
CA ASN A 190 12.65 11.63 31.77
C ASN A 190 11.96 12.85 31.12
N GLY A 191 10.80 12.63 30.48
CA GLY A 191 9.75 13.66 30.45
C GLY A 191 9.34 14.34 29.12
N VAL A 192 9.64 13.81 27.93
CA VAL A 192 9.34 14.50 26.64
C VAL A 192 8.15 13.91 25.86
N PHE A 193 7.15 13.32 26.52
CA PHE A 193 5.94 12.84 25.81
C PHE A 193 4.73 13.78 25.88
N ASN A 194 4.84 14.96 26.52
CA ASN A 194 3.68 15.85 26.73
C ASN A 194 3.47 16.94 25.67
N SER A 195 4.32 17.10 24.65
CA SER A 195 4.24 18.26 23.74
C SER A 195 3.94 17.94 22.26
N SER A 196 3.82 16.67 21.86
CA SER A 196 3.58 16.31 20.45
C SER A 196 2.10 16.35 20.03
N VAL A 197 1.16 16.57 20.96
CA VAL A 197 -0.28 16.56 20.66
C VAL A 197 -0.77 17.88 20.05
N ASP A 198 -0.03 18.98 20.20
CA ASP A 198 -0.50 20.31 19.76
C ASP A 198 -0.16 20.67 18.30
N VAL A 199 0.66 19.89 17.60
CA VAL A 199 1.07 20.20 16.20
C VAL A 199 0.02 19.77 15.15
N PHE A 200 -1.07 19.10 15.56
CA PHE A 200 -2.15 18.67 14.67
C PHE A 200 -3.50 19.36 14.93
N ARG A 201 -3.53 20.49 15.64
CA ARG A 201 -4.69 21.40 15.57
C ARG A 201 -4.61 22.24 14.29
N PRO A 202 -5.65 22.24 13.44
CA PRO A 202 -5.72 23.09 12.25
C PRO A 202 -5.73 24.58 12.59
#